data_AF-A0A955R852-F1
#
_entry.id   AF-A0A955R852-F1
#
_cell.length_a   1.000
_cell.length_b   1.000
_cell.length_c   1.000
_cell.angle_alpha   90.00
_cell.angle_beta   90.00
_cell.angle_gamma   90.00
#
_symmetry.space_group_name_H-M   'P 1'
#
loop_
_entity.id
_entity.type
_entity.pdbx_description
1 polymer ?
#
loop_
_entity_poly.entity_id
_entity_poly.type
_entity_poly.pdbx_seq_one_letter_code
_entity_poly.pdbx_strand_id
1 'polypeptide(L)'
;MRHLLHTSLLLLLACAGSSDDTFDTDTDEADTDTDTDADSDADTDTSGACGEVTTWDVTLTGYVMGANGQPAPNTHVWVVDRGWTVGNVIADGTSDAAGYMTLSLHPVTSVEDCWGLILNYVLVGERTNEYGELAINPVLYNAIYGGTLEADLGAFPLELESTL
;
A
#
# COMPACT_ATOMS: atom_id res chain seq x y z
N MET A 1 10.63 50.08 5.59
CA MET A 1 11.16 50.69 6.83
C MET A 1 10.72 49.82 8.00
N ARG A 2 11.69 49.48 8.87
CA ARG A 2 11.59 48.75 10.15
C ARG A 2 11.19 47.27 10.07
N HIS A 3 11.71 46.34 10.86
CA HIS A 3 13.00 46.06 11.52
C HIS A 3 12.69 44.90 12.48
N LEU A 4 13.53 43.85 12.50
CA LEU A 4 13.97 43.09 13.70
C LEU A 4 12.89 42.19 14.35
N LEU A 5 13.14 41.01 14.94
CA LEU A 5 14.37 40.39 15.46
C LEU A 5 14.09 38.89 15.79
N HIS A 6 15.12 38.04 15.63
CA HIS A 6 15.58 36.90 16.47
C HIS A 6 14.57 35.82 16.94
N THR A 7 14.92 34.52 17.08
CA THR A 7 16.05 33.99 17.84
C THR A 7 16.22 32.49 17.58
N SER A 8 17.47 32.05 17.51
CA SER A 8 17.97 30.68 17.40
C SER A 8 17.57 29.76 18.56
N LEU A 9 17.55 28.44 18.31
CA LEU A 9 17.97 27.46 19.31
C LEU A 9 18.62 26.23 18.63
N LEU A 10 19.94 26.13 18.78
CA LEU A 10 20.73 24.91 18.59
C LEU A 10 20.55 24.02 19.84
N LEU A 11 20.47 22.70 19.66
CA LEU A 11 20.90 21.75 20.68
C LEU A 11 21.60 20.56 20.01
N LEU A 12 22.93 20.52 20.15
CA LEU A 12 23.74 19.31 20.00
C LEU A 12 23.58 18.47 21.26
N LEU A 13 23.45 17.15 21.11
CA LEU A 13 23.86 16.22 22.15
C LEU A 13 24.59 15.04 21.50
N ALA A 14 25.90 15.00 21.71
CA ALA A 14 26.77 13.86 21.46
C ALA A 14 26.87 13.05 22.75
N CYS A 15 26.82 11.72 22.66
CA CYS A 15 27.34 10.82 23.69
C CYS A 15 28.18 9.75 23.01
N ALA A 16 29.48 9.82 23.27
CA ALA A 16 30.44 8.74 23.11
C ALA A 16 30.36 7.82 24.34
N GLY A 17 30.65 6.54 24.16
CA GLY A 17 30.75 5.57 25.25
C GLY A 17 31.33 4.25 24.76
N SER A 18 32.66 4.18 24.73
CA SER A 18 33.44 2.95 24.56
C SER A 18 33.80 2.41 25.94
N SER A 19 33.70 1.08 26.15
CA SER A 19 34.37 0.39 27.26
C SER A 19 34.65 -1.05 26.83
N ASP A 20 35.94 -1.33 26.65
CA ASP A 20 36.59 -2.64 26.79
C ASP A 20 36.38 -3.17 28.21
N ASP A 21 36.21 -4.49 28.37
CA ASP A 21 36.88 -5.23 29.43
C ASP A 21 36.88 -6.74 29.12
N THR A 22 38.08 -7.27 29.01
CA THR A 22 38.44 -8.68 28.86
C THR A 22 38.30 -9.40 30.21
N PHE A 23 37.62 -10.54 30.25
CA PHE A 23 37.80 -11.48 31.36
C PHE A 23 37.85 -12.91 30.82
N ASP A 24 39.02 -13.51 31.02
CA ASP A 24 39.41 -14.84 30.60
C ASP A 24 39.59 -15.67 31.89
N THR A 25 38.79 -16.71 32.06
CA THR A 25 39.01 -17.77 33.05
C THR A 25 38.52 -19.10 32.49
N ASP A 26 39.47 -19.85 31.92
CA ASP A 26 39.42 -21.31 31.79
C ASP A 26 39.24 -21.97 33.17
N THR A 27 38.26 -22.87 33.32
CA THR A 27 38.30 -23.99 34.29
C THR A 27 37.28 -25.08 33.89
N ASP A 28 37.84 -26.20 33.41
CA ASP A 28 37.50 -27.63 33.58
C ASP A 28 36.05 -28.18 33.40
N GLU A 29 35.97 -29.09 32.40
CA GLU A 29 35.46 -30.47 32.45
C GLU A 29 34.02 -30.77 32.96
N ALA A 30 33.19 -31.14 31.98
CA ALA A 30 32.29 -32.30 31.95
C ALA A 30 31.37 -32.56 33.16
N ASP A 31 30.12 -32.14 33.03
CA ASP A 31 28.97 -32.90 33.53
C ASP A 31 28.01 -33.17 32.37
N THR A 32 27.84 -34.47 32.09
CA THR A 32 26.75 -34.99 31.27
C THR A 32 25.67 -35.40 32.25
N ASP A 33 24.55 -34.69 32.29
CA ASP A 33 23.28 -35.30 32.67
C ASP A 33 22.12 -34.65 31.92
N THR A 34 21.41 -35.54 31.26
CA THR A 34 20.15 -35.41 30.53
C THR A 34 19.06 -34.99 31.49
N ASP A 35 18.30 -33.93 31.19
CA ASP A 35 16.84 -33.96 31.28
C ASP A 35 16.20 -32.78 30.55
N THR A 36 15.13 -33.12 29.84
CA THR A 36 14.31 -32.30 28.96
C THR A 36 13.42 -31.37 29.75
N ASP A 37 13.54 -30.07 29.50
CA ASP A 37 12.44 -29.10 29.43
C ASP A 37 12.86 -28.13 28.30
N ALA A 38 12.38 -28.28 27.06
CA ALA A 38 11.05 -27.84 26.66
C ALA A 38 10.74 -26.38 27.05
N ASP A 39 11.66 -25.46 26.76
CA ASP A 39 11.24 -24.17 26.20
C ASP A 39 11.92 -24.00 24.86
N SER A 40 11.16 -24.39 23.85
CA SER A 40 11.41 -24.04 22.46
C SER A 40 11.00 -22.58 22.28
N ASP A 41 11.65 -21.66 22.98
CA ASP A 41 11.75 -20.28 22.52
C ASP A 41 12.81 -20.27 21.43
N ALA A 42 12.51 -21.03 20.37
CA ALA A 42 12.78 -20.50 19.05
C ALA A 42 12.02 -19.18 19.05
N ASP A 43 12.75 -18.10 19.29
CA ASP A 43 12.45 -16.83 18.69
C ASP A 43 12.27 -17.13 17.21
N THR A 44 11.05 -17.50 16.84
CA THR A 44 10.55 -17.38 15.50
C THR A 44 10.36 -15.89 15.30
N ASP A 45 11.48 -15.16 15.31
CA ASP A 45 11.68 -14.02 14.43
C ASP A 45 11.50 -14.58 13.02
N THR A 46 10.21 -14.80 12.69
CA THR A 46 9.72 -15.08 11.37
C THR A 46 9.82 -13.76 10.63
N SER A 47 11.07 -13.38 10.37
CA SER A 47 11.46 -12.45 9.33
C SER A 47 10.96 -13.05 8.02
N GLY A 48 9.66 -12.87 7.72
CA GLY A 48 9.03 -13.41 6.51
C GLY A 48 7.53 -13.71 6.55
N ALA A 49 6.83 -13.60 7.68
CA ALA A 49 5.38 -13.84 7.69
C ALA A 49 4.61 -12.53 7.57
N CYS A 50 4.02 -12.29 6.41
CA CYS A 50 2.90 -11.37 6.30
C CYS A 50 1.87 -11.68 7.41
N GLY A 51 1.33 -10.64 8.04
CA GLY A 51 0.35 -10.69 9.12
C GLY A 51 -1.07 -10.99 8.64
N GLU A 52 -2.08 -10.51 9.37
CA GLU A 52 -3.48 -10.81 9.11
C GLU A 52 -3.96 -10.26 7.76
N VAL A 53 -4.73 -11.08 7.03
CA VAL A 53 -5.41 -10.68 5.80
C VAL A 53 -6.76 -10.09 6.14
N THR A 54 -6.95 -8.81 5.84
CA THR A 54 -8.22 -8.11 6.00
C THR A 54 -8.81 -7.78 4.62
N THR A 55 -10.14 -7.83 4.52
CA THR A 55 -10.87 -7.47 3.29
C THR A 55 -11.82 -6.31 3.54
N TRP A 56 -12.01 -5.49 2.51
CA TRP A 56 -12.76 -4.25 2.57
C TRP A 56 -13.72 -4.12 1.40
N ASP A 57 -14.86 -3.48 1.66
CA ASP A 57 -15.81 -3.03 0.66
C ASP A 57 -15.56 -1.54 0.45
N VAL A 58 -15.22 -1.14 -0.77
CA VAL A 58 -14.86 0.25 -1.07
C VAL A 58 -15.68 0.76 -2.25
N THR A 59 -16.25 1.94 -2.12
CA THR A 59 -16.84 2.66 -3.26
C THR A 59 -15.76 3.48 -3.93
N LEU A 60 -15.48 3.21 -5.20
CA LEU A 60 -14.55 3.99 -6.02
C LEU A 60 -15.33 4.91 -6.96
N THR A 61 -15.09 6.21 -6.86
CA THR A 61 -15.57 7.20 -7.81
C THR A 61 -14.42 7.76 -8.63
N GLY A 62 -14.71 8.17 -9.85
CA GLY A 62 -13.72 8.83 -10.68
C GLY A 62 -14.28 9.26 -12.01
N TYR A 63 -13.36 9.58 -12.91
CA TYR A 63 -13.68 10.14 -14.20
C TYR A 63 -12.67 9.68 -15.25
N VAL A 64 -13.15 9.43 -16.47
CA VAL A 64 -12.38 8.90 -17.57
C VAL A 64 -12.21 9.95 -18.66
N MET A 65 -10.96 10.15 -19.09
CA MET A 65 -10.58 11.04 -20.19
C MET A 65 -10.11 10.23 -21.38
N GLY A 66 -10.57 10.60 -22.56
CA GLY A 66 -10.11 10.01 -23.81
C GLY A 66 -8.78 10.57 -24.26
N ALA A 67 -8.17 9.94 -25.26
CA ALA A 67 -6.89 10.35 -25.84
C ALA A 67 -6.90 11.78 -26.43
N ASN A 68 -8.07 12.31 -26.73
CA ASN A 68 -8.28 13.69 -27.18
C ASN A 68 -8.39 14.72 -26.05
N GLY A 69 -8.20 14.30 -24.78
CA GLY A 69 -8.35 15.16 -23.60
C GLY A 69 -9.79 15.61 -23.34
N GLN A 70 -10.79 14.88 -23.82
CA GLN A 70 -12.21 15.12 -23.55
C GLN A 70 -12.81 13.97 -22.74
N PRO A 71 -13.94 14.19 -22.03
CA PRO A 71 -14.65 13.12 -21.35
C PRO A 71 -14.83 11.90 -22.25
N ALA A 72 -14.58 10.71 -21.70
CA ALA A 72 -14.74 9.46 -22.42
C ALA A 72 -15.99 8.71 -21.94
N PRO A 73 -17.17 9.00 -22.53
CA PRO A 73 -18.40 8.31 -22.16
C PRO A 73 -18.45 6.90 -22.71
N ASN A 74 -19.26 6.05 -22.06
CA ASN A 74 -19.46 4.64 -22.41
C ASN A 74 -18.14 3.84 -22.48
N THR A 75 -17.14 4.23 -21.69
CA THR A 75 -15.89 3.49 -21.54
C THR A 75 -16.12 2.34 -20.59
N HIS A 76 -15.77 1.12 -21.00
CA HIS A 76 -15.77 -0.03 -20.10
C HIS A 76 -14.59 0.13 -19.14
N VAL A 77 -14.86 0.08 -17.83
CA VAL A 77 -13.84 0.22 -16.79
C VAL A 77 -13.91 -0.95 -15.83
N TRP A 78 -12.76 -1.41 -15.36
CA TRP A 78 -12.70 -2.48 -14.37
C TRP A 78 -11.47 -2.34 -13.48
N VAL A 79 -11.56 -2.87 -12.27
CA VAL A 79 -10.45 -2.91 -11.33
C VAL A 79 -9.90 -4.33 -11.27
N VAL A 80 -8.61 -4.47 -11.53
CA VAL A 80 -7.88 -5.74 -11.46
C VAL A 80 -6.93 -5.76 -10.27
N ASP A 81 -6.99 -6.84 -9.49
CA ASP A 81 -5.97 -7.18 -8.51
C ASP A 81 -4.76 -7.78 -9.23
N ARG A 82 -3.59 -7.15 -9.08
CA ARG A 82 -2.30 -7.63 -9.62
C ARG A 82 -1.31 -7.97 -8.52
N GLY A 83 -1.76 -8.03 -7.27
CA GLY A 83 -0.94 -8.24 -6.10
C GLY A 83 -1.25 -9.55 -5.39
N TRP A 84 -2.46 -9.69 -4.86
CA TRP A 84 -2.86 -10.83 -4.03
C TRP A 84 -3.44 -11.96 -4.87
N THR A 85 -4.52 -11.66 -5.60
CA THR A 85 -5.16 -12.55 -6.56
C THR A 85 -4.90 -12.05 -7.97
N VAL A 86 -3.68 -12.25 -8.47
CA VAL A 86 -3.21 -11.69 -9.74
C VAL A 86 -4.16 -12.01 -10.90
N GLY A 87 -4.61 -10.97 -11.59
CA GLY A 87 -5.49 -11.04 -12.76
C GLY A 87 -6.98 -11.08 -12.40
N ASN A 88 -7.34 -11.10 -11.12
CA ASN A 88 -8.73 -11.13 -10.69
C ASN A 88 -9.40 -9.76 -10.88
N VAL A 89 -10.54 -9.72 -11.54
CA VAL A 89 -11.37 -8.51 -11.65
C VAL A 89 -12.29 -8.44 -10.43
N ILE A 90 -12.18 -7.37 -9.64
CA ILE A 90 -12.93 -7.20 -8.39
C ILE A 90 -14.09 -6.20 -8.49
N ALA A 91 -14.18 -5.48 -9.61
CA ALA A 91 -15.29 -4.62 -9.98
C ALA A 91 -15.21 -4.27 -11.47
N ASP A 92 -16.34 -4.07 -12.10
CA ASP A 92 -16.46 -3.54 -13.47
C ASP A 92 -17.67 -2.63 -13.61
N GLY A 93 -17.67 -1.82 -14.66
CA GLY A 93 -18.73 -0.88 -14.94
C GLY A 93 -18.48 -0.09 -16.22
N THR A 94 -19.23 0.99 -16.38
CA THR A 94 -19.15 1.83 -17.57
C THR A 94 -19.26 3.30 -17.17
N SER A 95 -18.47 4.16 -17.81
CA SER A 95 -18.56 5.60 -17.59
C SER A 95 -19.84 6.20 -18.21
N ASP A 96 -20.40 7.21 -17.55
CA ASP A 96 -21.61 7.90 -17.99
C ASP A 96 -21.36 8.85 -19.17
N ALA A 97 -22.40 9.59 -19.59
CA ALA A 97 -22.31 10.53 -20.72
C ALA A 97 -21.31 11.68 -20.49
N ALA A 98 -20.98 11.97 -19.24
CA ALA A 98 -19.98 12.94 -18.86
C ALA A 98 -18.65 12.28 -18.52
N GLY A 99 -18.45 10.96 -18.66
CA GLY A 99 -17.20 10.27 -18.36
C GLY A 99 -17.01 9.91 -16.88
N TYR A 100 -17.98 10.18 -16.00
CA TYR A 100 -17.91 9.77 -14.60
C TYR A 100 -18.18 8.28 -14.44
N MET A 101 -17.56 7.68 -13.43
CA MET A 101 -17.75 6.27 -13.09
C MET A 101 -17.88 6.08 -11.58
N THR A 102 -18.59 5.03 -11.19
CA THR A 102 -18.72 4.58 -9.81
C THR A 102 -18.69 3.07 -9.79
N LEU A 103 -17.77 2.49 -9.02
CA LEU A 103 -17.57 1.05 -8.90
C LEU A 103 -17.65 0.64 -7.43
N SER A 104 -18.30 -0.49 -7.16
CA SER A 104 -18.31 -1.13 -5.84
C SER A 104 -17.26 -2.24 -5.84
N LEU A 105 -16.13 -2.01 -5.16
CA LEU A 105 -15.01 -2.93 -5.12
C LEU A 105 -15.21 -3.94 -3.99
N HIS A 106 -15.20 -5.24 -4.33
CA HIS A 106 -15.32 -6.31 -3.35
C HIS A 106 -14.64 -7.60 -3.81
N PRO A 107 -13.77 -8.23 -3.00
CA PRO A 107 -13.08 -7.67 -1.84
C PRO A 107 -11.81 -6.88 -2.24
N VAL A 108 -11.52 -5.77 -1.55
CA VAL A 108 -10.17 -5.16 -1.54
C VAL A 108 -9.37 -5.78 -0.40
N THR A 109 -8.17 -6.30 -0.67
CA THR A 109 -7.34 -7.02 0.28
C THR A 109 -6.21 -6.13 0.80
N SER A 110 -6.03 -6.11 2.12
CA SER A 110 -4.85 -5.58 2.80
C SER A 110 -4.25 -6.65 3.70
N VAL A 111 -2.93 -6.66 3.83
CA VAL A 111 -2.24 -7.63 4.70
C VAL A 111 -1.34 -6.88 5.66
N GLU A 112 -1.59 -7.04 6.97
CA GLU A 112 -0.78 -6.42 8.02
C GLU A 112 0.66 -6.94 7.94
N ASP A 113 1.65 -6.13 8.33
CA ASP A 113 3.09 -6.47 8.36
C ASP A 113 3.69 -7.04 7.06
N CYS A 114 2.91 -7.08 5.99
CA CYS A 114 3.27 -7.44 4.63
C CYS A 114 3.51 -6.15 3.85
N TRP A 115 4.44 -5.33 4.35
CA TRP A 115 4.70 -3.96 3.88
C TRP A 115 3.56 -2.96 4.14
N GLY A 116 2.49 -3.35 4.86
CA GLY A 116 1.35 -2.48 5.18
C GLY A 116 0.49 -2.09 3.96
N LEU A 117 0.55 -2.89 2.89
CA LEU A 117 0.05 -2.50 1.58
C LEU A 117 -1.33 -3.08 1.28
N ILE A 118 -2.19 -2.21 0.75
CA ILE A 118 -3.18 -2.61 -0.24
C ILE A 118 -2.42 -3.10 -1.47
N LEU A 119 -2.75 -4.29 -1.96
CA LEU A 119 -1.92 -5.01 -2.92
C LEU A 119 -2.33 -4.69 -4.37
N ASN A 120 -1.43 -3.98 -5.08
CA ASN A 120 -1.42 -3.65 -6.52
C ASN A 120 -2.79 -3.70 -7.25
N TYR A 121 -3.66 -2.73 -6.99
CA TYR A 121 -4.94 -2.59 -7.70
C TYR A 121 -4.78 -1.58 -8.83
N VAL A 122 -5.22 -1.97 -10.02
CA VAL A 122 -5.18 -1.13 -11.21
C VAL A 122 -6.59 -0.95 -11.74
N LEU A 123 -7.01 0.30 -11.88
CA LEU A 123 -8.17 0.65 -12.69
C LEU A 123 -7.75 0.64 -14.15
N VAL A 124 -8.50 -0.10 -14.96
CA VAL A 124 -8.28 -0.21 -16.39
C VAL A 124 -9.51 0.34 -17.10
N GLY A 125 -9.30 0.98 -18.25
CA GLY A 125 -10.36 1.46 -19.12
C GLY A 125 -10.08 1.09 -20.56
N GLU A 126 -11.13 0.65 -21.25
CA GLU A 126 -11.08 0.32 -22.66
C GLU A 126 -12.26 0.95 -23.40
N ARG A 127 -11.93 1.58 -24.53
CA ARG A 127 -12.87 2.11 -25.50
C ARG A 127 -12.32 1.83 -26.89
N THR A 128 -13.15 1.92 -27.92
CA THR A 128 -12.72 1.68 -29.31
C THR A 128 -11.41 2.40 -29.64
N ASN A 129 -10.34 1.62 -29.87
CA ASN A 129 -8.99 2.09 -30.16
C ASN A 129 -8.33 2.94 -29.07
N GLU A 130 -8.78 2.82 -27.82
CA GLU A 130 -8.28 3.59 -26.69
C GLU A 130 -8.15 2.70 -25.44
N TYR A 131 -7.03 2.80 -24.74
CA TYR A 131 -6.74 1.99 -23.54
C TYR A 131 -6.00 2.82 -22.50
N GLY A 132 -6.29 2.60 -21.23
CA GLY A 132 -5.62 3.29 -20.13
C GLY A 132 -5.57 2.44 -18.86
N GLU A 133 -4.53 2.68 -18.06
CA GLU A 133 -4.38 2.07 -16.74
C GLU A 133 -4.01 3.13 -15.71
N LEU A 134 -4.55 2.99 -14.50
CA LEU A 134 -4.24 3.85 -13.37
C LEU A 134 -4.06 3.00 -12.11
N ALA A 135 -2.90 3.10 -11.48
CA ALA A 135 -2.68 2.50 -10.16
C ALA A 135 -3.50 3.26 -9.11
N ILE A 136 -4.38 2.57 -8.38
CA ILE A 136 -5.34 3.19 -7.45
C ILE A 136 -5.00 2.95 -5.98
N ASN A 137 -3.91 2.23 -5.68
CA ASN A 137 -3.50 1.89 -4.31
C ASN A 137 -3.45 3.06 -3.34
N PRO A 138 -2.87 4.24 -3.69
CA PRO A 138 -2.80 5.34 -2.74
C PRO A 138 -4.19 5.86 -2.33
N VAL A 139 -5.14 5.87 -3.26
CA VAL A 139 -6.50 6.36 -3.00
C VAL A 139 -7.29 5.34 -2.19
N LEU A 140 -7.16 4.05 -2.51
CA LEU A 140 -7.73 2.98 -1.70
C LEU A 140 -7.16 2.98 -0.27
N TYR A 141 -5.85 3.23 -0.12
CA TYR A 141 -5.18 3.25 1.18
C TYR A 141 -5.76 4.37 2.05
N ASN A 142 -5.87 5.57 1.49
CA ASN A 142 -6.45 6.70 2.22
C ASN A 142 -7.92 6.45 2.58
N ALA A 143 -8.71 5.81 1.71
CA ALA A 143 -10.11 5.49 1.99
C ALA A 143 -10.27 4.47 3.12
N ILE A 144 -9.46 3.39 3.10
CA ILE A 144 -9.52 2.31 4.08
C ILE A 144 -8.96 2.77 5.44
N TYR A 145 -7.73 3.28 5.47
CA TYR A 145 -7.09 3.68 6.73
C TYR A 145 -7.60 5.02 7.27
N GLY A 146 -8.22 5.85 6.41
CA GLY A 146 -9.00 7.01 6.82
C GLY A 146 -10.41 6.66 7.31
N GLY A 147 -10.85 5.41 7.13
CA GLY A 147 -12.15 4.91 7.58
C GLY A 147 -13.35 5.41 6.78
N THR A 148 -13.15 6.05 5.61
CA THR A 148 -14.25 6.53 4.77
C THR A 148 -14.85 5.42 3.93
N LEU A 149 -14.04 4.46 3.50
CA LEU A 149 -14.40 3.42 2.50
C LEU A 149 -14.92 4.02 1.18
N GLU A 150 -14.61 5.29 0.94
CA GLU A 150 -14.92 6.06 -0.26
C GLU A 150 -13.61 6.55 -0.86
N ALA A 151 -13.24 5.98 -2.01
CA ALA A 151 -12.05 6.31 -2.77
C ALA A 151 -12.43 7.20 -3.95
N ASP A 152 -11.80 8.37 -4.06
CA ASP A 152 -12.09 9.33 -5.13
C ASP A 152 -10.86 9.62 -6.01
N LEU A 153 -11.00 9.37 -7.30
CA LEU A 153 -10.00 9.64 -8.33
C LEU A 153 -10.18 11.01 -8.99
N GLY A 154 -11.04 11.89 -8.48
CA GLY A 154 -11.35 13.18 -9.10
C GLY A 154 -10.14 14.07 -9.42
N ALA A 155 -9.04 13.93 -8.67
CA ALA A 155 -7.78 14.65 -8.93
C ALA A 155 -6.86 13.98 -9.97
N PHE A 156 -7.10 12.69 -10.25
CA PHE A 156 -6.26 11.84 -11.10
C PHE A 156 -7.17 10.98 -11.99
N PRO A 157 -7.71 11.55 -13.08
CA PRO A 157 -8.62 10.81 -13.95
C PRO A 157 -7.90 9.62 -14.61
N LEU A 158 -8.67 8.62 -15.00
CA LEU A 158 -8.17 7.57 -15.89
C LEU A 158 -8.01 8.16 -17.29
N GLU A 159 -6.77 8.28 -17.76
CA GLU A 159 -6.46 8.77 -19.10
C GLU A 159 -6.32 7.58 -20.06
N LEU A 160 -7.10 7.58 -21.13
CA LEU A 160 -6.97 6.63 -22.22
C LEU A 160 -6.00 7.16 -23.27
N GLU A 161 -5.22 6.27 -23.85
CA GLU A 161 -4.31 6.54 -24.96
C GLU A 161 -4.77 5.83 -26.22
N SER A 162 -4.48 6.40 -27.40
CA SER A 162 -4.76 5.75 -28.68
C SER A 162 -3.95 4.48 -28.83
N THR A 163 -4.60 3.39 -29.24
CA THR A 163 -3.94 2.10 -29.54
C THR A 163 -3.68 1.89 -31.04
N LEU A 164 -3.92 2.92 -31.87
CA LEU A 164 -3.67 2.94 -33.32
C LEU A 164 -2.38 3.68 -33.69
#